data_AF-A0ABD3XBP0-F1
#
_entry.id   AF-A0ABD3XBP0-F1
#
_cell.length_a   1.000
_cell.length_b   1.000
_cell.length_c   1.000
_cell.angle_alpha   90.00
_cell.angle_beta   90.00
_cell.angle_gamma   90.00
#
_symmetry.space_group_name_H-M   'P 1'
#
loop_
_entity.id
_entity.type
_entity.pdbx_description
1 polymer ?
#
loop_
_entity_poly.entity_id
_entity_poly.type
_entity_poly.pdbx_seq_one_letter_code
_entity_poly.pdbx_strand_id
1 'polypeptide(L)'
;MDGNSTPSVMNKTIFVLSQPEVVIQPVTQTVDAGSTVNIMCRVENNVTVTQMVWYRNGTEINSTNQLLEENISNRNITNILTRTNIEYTTIYECRGDNAAGHGNKRQATIYVVSPGSLNDETCTNETDERETEWSRTLQGTYDKKSCPTGMS
;
A
#
# COMPACT_ATOMS: atom_id res chain seq x y z
N MET A 1 -43.24 -49.58 30.37
CA MET A 1 -43.37 -48.76 29.15
C MET A 1 -42.30 -47.72 29.28
N ASP A 2 -41.10 -48.06 28.83
CA ASP A 2 -39.90 -47.40 29.30
C ASP A 2 -39.53 -46.40 28.20
N GLY A 3 -39.86 -45.13 28.48
CA GLY A 3 -39.62 -44.02 27.57
C GLY A 3 -38.13 -43.77 27.43
N ASN A 4 -37.52 -44.39 26.41
CA ASN A 4 -36.15 -44.13 26.01
C ASN A 4 -36.08 -42.74 25.35
N SER A 5 -35.84 -41.70 26.15
CA SER A 5 -35.50 -40.37 25.66
C SER A 5 -34.06 -40.38 25.15
N THR A 6 -33.90 -40.52 23.84
CA THR A 6 -32.61 -40.30 23.18
C THR A 6 -32.18 -38.84 23.38
N PRO A 7 -30.97 -38.55 23.89
CA PRO A 7 -30.51 -37.17 24.02
C PRO A 7 -30.30 -36.59 22.62
N SER A 8 -31.02 -35.53 22.30
CA SER A 8 -30.83 -34.75 21.08
C SER A 8 -29.46 -34.05 21.17
N VAL A 9 -28.48 -34.53 20.40
CA VAL A 9 -27.20 -33.84 20.25
C VAL A 9 -27.46 -32.55 19.47
N MET A 10 -27.40 -31.41 20.15
CA MET A 10 -27.45 -30.09 19.52
C MET A 10 -26.05 -29.74 19.01
N ASN A 11 -25.87 -29.81 17.70
CA ASN A 11 -24.62 -29.37 17.07
C ASN A 11 -24.54 -27.84 17.17
N LYS A 12 -23.62 -27.31 17.99
CA LYS A 12 -23.35 -25.87 18.07
C LYS A 12 -22.19 -25.51 17.15
N THR A 13 -22.48 -24.88 16.02
CA THR A 13 -21.43 -24.34 15.14
C THR A 13 -20.80 -23.11 15.79
N ILE A 14 -19.47 -23.13 15.96
CA ILE A 14 -18.69 -21.96 16.40
C ILE A 14 -18.23 -21.21 15.14
N PHE A 15 -18.61 -19.94 15.00
CA PHE A 15 -18.07 -19.05 13.99
C PHE A 15 -16.87 -18.30 14.57
N VAL A 16 -15.67 -18.57 14.07
CA VAL A 16 -14.49 -17.75 14.38
C VAL A 16 -14.53 -16.55 13.44
N LEU A 17 -14.83 -15.36 13.98
CA LEU A 17 -14.73 -14.12 13.22
C LEU A 17 -13.25 -13.69 13.17
N SER A 18 -12.69 -13.57 11.97
CA SER A 18 -11.34 -13.03 11.75
C SER A 18 -11.39 -11.56 11.34
N GLN A 19 -10.38 -10.79 11.74
CA GLN A 19 -10.21 -9.41 11.31
C GLN A 19 -9.88 -9.34 9.81
N PRO A 20 -10.16 -8.21 9.14
CA PRO A 20 -9.83 -8.04 7.73
C PRO A 20 -8.32 -8.02 7.50
N GLU A 21 -7.89 -8.77 6.49
CA GLU A 21 -6.55 -8.67 5.93
C GLU A 21 -6.64 -7.88 4.63
N VAL A 22 -5.83 -6.83 4.52
CA VAL A 22 -5.80 -5.98 3.33
C VAL A 22 -4.45 -6.06 2.64
N VAL A 23 -4.47 -5.75 1.34
CA VAL A 23 -3.31 -5.40 0.52
C VAL A 23 -3.46 -4.00 -0.03
N ILE A 24 -2.32 -3.33 -0.25
CA ILE A 24 -2.27 -1.98 -0.76
C ILE A 24 -1.41 -1.95 -2.04
N GLN A 25 -1.87 -1.21 -3.06
CA GLN A 25 -1.14 -1.07 -4.32
C GLN A 25 -1.25 0.36 -4.87
N PRO A 26 -0.16 0.92 -5.42
CA PRO A 26 1.20 0.38 -5.38
C PRO A 26 1.80 0.44 -3.96
N VAL A 27 2.73 -0.47 -3.62
CA VAL A 27 3.48 -0.39 -2.35
C VAL A 27 4.47 0.79 -2.40
N THR A 28 5.02 1.07 -3.58
CA THR A 28 5.89 2.23 -3.83
C THR A 28 5.56 2.85 -5.17
N GLN A 29 5.52 4.17 -5.23
CA GLN A 29 5.36 4.92 -6.48
C GLN A 29 6.22 6.19 -6.44
N THR A 30 6.82 6.56 -7.56
CA THR A 30 7.51 7.85 -7.73
C THR A 30 6.70 8.72 -8.67
N VAL A 31 6.48 9.98 -8.30
CA VAL A 31 5.69 10.96 -9.08
C VAL A 31 6.35 12.35 -9.04
N ASP A 32 6.02 13.19 -10.01
CA ASP A 32 6.44 14.60 -9.98
C ASP A 32 5.61 15.40 -8.97
N ALA A 33 6.18 16.47 -8.42
CA ALA A 33 5.45 17.41 -7.57
C ALA A 33 4.18 17.92 -8.27
N GLY A 34 3.08 18.03 -7.51
CA GLY A 34 1.77 18.41 -8.04
C GLY A 34 0.96 17.24 -8.63
N SER A 35 1.55 16.04 -8.75
CA SER A 35 0.88 14.88 -9.33
C SER A 35 -0.37 14.43 -8.55
N THR A 36 -1.22 13.69 -9.25
CA THR A 36 -2.35 12.95 -8.66
C THR A 36 -2.01 11.47 -8.58
N VAL A 37 -2.26 10.86 -7.42
CA VAL A 37 -2.03 9.44 -7.17
C VAL A 37 -3.34 8.72 -6.84
N ASN A 38 -3.43 7.46 -7.27
CA ASN A 38 -4.51 6.54 -6.92
C ASN A 38 -3.90 5.35 -6.19
N ILE A 39 -4.36 5.11 -4.96
CA ILE A 39 -3.86 4.05 -4.10
C ILE A 39 -5.01 3.10 -3.81
N MET A 40 -4.89 1.88 -4.26
CA MET A 40 -5.86 0.82 -4.03
C MET A 40 -5.59 0.15 -2.70
N CYS A 41 -6.65 -0.15 -1.96
CA CYS A 41 -6.63 -1.06 -0.84
C CYS A 41 -7.72 -2.12 -0.99
N ARG A 42 -7.34 -3.40 -0.98
CA ARG A 42 -8.25 -4.52 -1.23
C ARG A 42 -8.20 -5.50 -0.07
N VAL A 43 -9.35 -6.01 0.34
CA VAL A 43 -9.47 -7.08 1.32
C VAL A 43 -9.15 -8.42 0.64
N GLU A 44 -8.27 -9.22 1.25
CA GLU A 44 -7.83 -10.50 0.68
C GLU A 44 -8.53 -11.71 1.28
N ASN A 45 -8.90 -11.64 2.55
CA ASN A 45 -9.66 -12.70 3.19
C ASN A 45 -11.16 -12.50 2.98
N ASN A 46 -11.90 -13.60 2.85
CA ASN A 46 -13.33 -13.60 2.54
C ASN A 46 -14.20 -13.25 3.77
N VAL A 47 -13.96 -12.07 4.35
CA VAL A 47 -14.65 -11.54 5.53
C VAL A 47 -15.48 -10.32 5.17
N THR A 48 -16.57 -10.11 5.90
CA THR A 48 -17.31 -8.85 5.82
C THR A 48 -16.49 -7.73 6.44
N VAL A 49 -16.39 -6.60 5.75
CA VAL A 49 -15.77 -5.36 6.25
C VAL A 49 -16.86 -4.35 6.52
N THR A 50 -16.79 -3.70 7.67
CA THR A 50 -17.72 -2.62 8.04
C THR A 50 -17.16 -1.25 7.71
N GLN A 51 -15.82 -1.11 7.67
CA GLN A 51 -15.17 0.15 7.37
C GLN A 51 -13.77 -0.07 6.76
N MET A 52 -13.43 0.78 5.78
CA MET A 52 -12.07 0.95 5.29
C MET A 52 -11.54 2.29 5.80
N VAL A 53 -10.39 2.27 6.48
CA VAL A 53 -9.80 3.45 7.13
C VAL A 53 -8.47 3.77 6.47
N TRP A 54 -8.26 5.04 6.14
CA TRP A 54 -7.03 5.54 5.54
C TRP A 54 -6.26 6.44 6.49
N TYR A 55 -4.94 6.37 6.40
CA TYR A 55 -4.01 7.20 7.14
C TYR A 55 -3.06 7.90 6.16
N ARG A 56 -2.62 9.09 6.54
CA ARG A 56 -1.50 9.81 5.92
C ARG A 56 -0.47 10.08 7.01
N ASN A 57 0.74 9.54 6.84
CA ASN A 57 1.84 9.66 7.79
C ASN A 57 1.39 9.32 9.24
N GLY A 58 0.68 8.21 9.42
CA GLY A 58 0.17 7.77 10.72
C GLY A 58 -1.14 8.42 11.18
N THR A 59 -1.57 9.54 10.59
CA THR A 59 -2.78 10.26 10.99
C THR A 59 -3.98 9.85 10.13
N GLU A 60 -5.11 9.53 10.76
CA GLU A 60 -6.33 9.17 10.05
C GLU A 60 -6.85 10.32 9.18
N ILE A 61 -7.29 10.02 7.96
CA ILE A 61 -7.79 11.02 7.01
C ILE A 61 -9.20 10.67 6.55
N ASN A 62 -10.03 11.70 6.38
CA ASN A 62 -11.31 11.55 5.68
C ASN A 62 -11.03 11.18 4.21
N SER A 63 -11.48 9.99 3.80
CA SER A 63 -11.45 9.51 2.42
C SER A 63 -12.82 9.79 1.79
N THR A 64 -12.97 10.95 1.15
CA THR A 64 -14.24 11.39 0.54
C THR A 64 -14.54 10.72 -0.80
N ASN A 65 -13.58 10.03 -1.43
CA ASN A 65 -13.72 9.42 -2.76
C ASN A 65 -13.81 7.88 -2.67
N GLN A 66 -14.75 7.37 -1.87
CA GLN A 66 -14.95 5.94 -1.71
C GLN A 66 -15.69 5.36 -2.93
N LEU A 67 -14.95 4.85 -3.92
CA LEU A 67 -15.47 3.75 -4.73
C LEU A 67 -15.24 2.47 -3.92
N LEU A 68 -16.24 2.09 -3.13
CA LEU A 68 -16.38 0.73 -2.62
C LEU A 68 -17.04 -0.08 -3.72
N GLU A 69 -16.24 -0.70 -4.58
CA GLU A 69 -16.79 -1.71 -5.48
C GLU A 69 -16.95 -3.01 -4.68
N GLU A 70 -18.16 -3.25 -4.19
CA GLU A 70 -18.56 -4.53 -3.65
C GLU A 70 -19.02 -5.43 -4.79
N ASN A 71 -18.15 -6.31 -5.27
CA ASN A 71 -18.62 -7.39 -6.14
C ASN A 71 -19.33 -8.44 -5.28
N ILE A 72 -20.66 -8.34 -5.21
CA ILE A 72 -21.56 -9.14 -4.33
C ILE A 72 -21.33 -10.65 -4.49
N SER A 73 -20.91 -11.10 -5.68
CA SER A 73 -20.66 -12.53 -5.96
C SER A 73 -19.35 -13.05 -5.35
N ASN A 74 -18.35 -12.18 -5.16
CA ASN A 74 -16.98 -12.58 -4.80
C ASN A 74 -16.49 -12.00 -3.46
N ARG A 75 -17.27 -11.15 -2.77
CA ARG A 75 -16.87 -10.48 -1.52
C ARG A 75 -15.48 -9.79 -1.60
N ASN A 76 -15.07 -9.43 -2.80
CA ASN A 76 -13.85 -8.67 -3.05
C ASN A 76 -14.17 -7.20 -2.78
N ILE A 77 -13.79 -6.71 -1.60
CA ILE A 77 -13.98 -5.31 -1.20
C ILE A 77 -12.71 -4.55 -1.58
N THR A 78 -12.85 -3.58 -2.48
CA THR A 78 -11.75 -2.70 -2.91
C THR A 78 -12.13 -1.26 -2.63
N ASN A 79 -11.19 -0.49 -2.06
CA ASN A 79 -11.33 0.94 -1.82
C ASN A 79 -10.15 1.69 -2.45
N ILE A 80 -10.42 2.76 -3.19
CA ILE A 80 -9.39 3.55 -3.88
C ILE A 80 -9.30 4.93 -3.23
N LEU A 81 -8.10 5.31 -2.82
CA LEU A 81 -7.78 6.65 -2.35
C LEU A 81 -7.14 7.46 -3.49
N THR A 82 -7.85 8.47 -3.97
CA THR A 82 -7.29 9.46 -4.90
C THR A 82 -6.81 10.69 -4.14
N ARG A 83 -5.55 11.09 -4.34
CA ARG A 83 -4.99 12.32 -3.76
C ARG A 83 -4.29 13.14 -4.82
N THR A 84 -4.68 14.40 -4.92
CA THR A 84 -4.14 15.39 -5.85
C THR A 84 -3.09 16.25 -5.16
N ASN A 85 -2.25 16.93 -5.95
CA ASN A 85 -1.29 17.91 -5.47
C ASN A 85 -0.30 17.35 -4.44
N ILE A 86 0.30 16.20 -4.74
CA ILE A 86 1.32 15.58 -3.88
C ILE A 86 2.64 16.33 -4.08
N GLU A 87 2.99 17.18 -3.11
CA GLU A 87 4.21 18.01 -3.15
C GLU A 87 5.43 17.36 -2.47
N TYR A 88 5.21 16.41 -1.58
CA TYR A 88 6.27 15.81 -0.76
C TYR A 88 6.10 14.31 -0.63
N THR A 89 7.21 13.61 -0.44
CA THR A 89 7.21 12.18 -0.11
C THR A 89 6.25 11.92 1.03
N THR A 90 5.24 11.08 0.77
CA THR A 90 4.11 10.87 1.66
C THR A 90 3.88 9.37 1.83
N ILE A 91 3.63 8.96 3.07
CA ILE A 91 3.23 7.60 3.40
C ILE A 91 1.70 7.58 3.54
N TYR A 92 1.07 6.67 2.82
CA TYR A 92 -0.34 6.32 3.01
C TYR A 92 -0.46 4.94 3.60
N GLU A 93 -1.42 4.76 4.49
CA GLU A 93 -1.72 3.44 5.04
C GLU A 93 -3.21 3.17 4.97
N CYS A 94 -3.57 1.90 4.82
CA CYS A 94 -4.95 1.44 4.81
C CYS A 94 -5.17 0.31 5.81
N ARG A 95 -6.35 0.28 6.43
CA ARG A 95 -6.82 -0.77 7.33
C ARG A 95 -8.29 -1.10 7.05
N GLY A 96 -8.64 -2.38 7.09
CA GLY A 96 -10.04 -2.83 7.12
C GLY A 96 -10.47 -3.19 8.54
N ASP A 97 -11.70 -2.82 8.90
CA ASP A 97 -12.30 -3.07 10.21
C ASP A 97 -13.60 -3.87 10.07
N ASN A 98 -13.89 -4.75 11.04
CA ASN A 98 -15.15 -5.49 11.12
C ASN A 98 -15.57 -5.79 12.56
N ALA A 99 -16.59 -6.61 12.76
CA ALA A 99 -17.09 -6.99 14.07
C ALA A 99 -16.07 -7.77 14.95
N ALA A 100 -15.02 -8.36 14.36
CA ALA A 100 -13.90 -8.96 15.10
C ALA A 100 -12.85 -7.93 15.55
N GLY A 101 -12.96 -6.68 15.09
CA GLY A 101 -12.08 -5.57 15.43
C GLY A 101 -11.32 -5.01 14.23
N HIS A 102 -10.15 -4.45 14.53
CA HIS A 102 -9.32 -3.72 13.58
C HIS A 102 -8.27 -4.63 12.94
N GLY A 103 -8.20 -4.66 11.62
CA GLY A 103 -7.15 -5.37 10.89
C GLY A 103 -5.77 -4.72 11.02
N ASN A 104 -4.77 -5.32 10.39
CA ASN A 104 -3.44 -4.72 10.29
C ASN A 104 -3.40 -3.63 9.22
N LYS A 105 -2.62 -2.58 9.45
CA LYS A 105 -2.34 -1.56 8.44
C LYS A 105 -1.41 -2.10 7.36
N ARG A 106 -1.63 -1.68 6.11
CA ARG A 106 -0.66 -1.82 5.01
C ARG A 106 -0.25 -0.46 4.48
N GLN A 107 1.00 -0.34 4.06
CA GLN A 107 1.62 0.93 3.71
C GLN A 107 1.94 1.03 2.22
N ALA A 108 1.69 2.22 1.66
CA ALA A 108 2.16 2.67 0.36
C ALA A 108 3.03 3.92 0.55
N THR A 109 4.23 3.95 -0.02
CA THR A 109 5.10 5.13 0.00
C THR A 109 5.12 5.80 -1.37
N ILE A 110 4.71 7.07 -1.42
CA ILE A 110 4.75 7.91 -2.61
C ILE A 110 5.96 8.82 -2.52
N TYR A 111 6.95 8.63 -3.38
CA TYR A 111 8.12 9.50 -3.51
C TYR A 111 7.81 10.66 -4.47
N VAL A 112 8.22 11.87 -4.12
CA VAL A 112 8.03 13.05 -4.97
C VAL A 112 9.36 13.55 -5.52
N VAL A 113 9.39 13.76 -6.84
CA VAL A 113 10.48 14.42 -7.56
C VAL A 113 10.09 15.87 -7.79
N SER A 114 10.87 16.82 -7.26
CA SER A 114 10.63 18.25 -7.46
C SER A 114 11.42 18.80 -8.66
N PRO A 115 10.79 19.61 -9.53
CA PRO A 115 11.51 20.32 -10.58
C PRO A 115 12.49 21.33 -9.93
N GLY A 116 13.78 21.14 -10.16
CA GLY A 116 14.86 21.94 -9.56
C GLY A 116 15.65 21.24 -8.43
N SER A 117 15.26 20.03 -8.02
CA SER A 117 16.15 19.11 -7.29
C SER A 117 17.25 18.54 -8.19
N LEU A 118 17.07 18.66 -9.51
CA LEU A 118 18.10 18.48 -10.54
C LEU A 118 19.07 19.67 -10.60
N ASN A 119 19.69 20.02 -9.47
CA ASN A 119 21.10 20.41 -9.51
C ASN A 119 21.93 19.13 -9.37
N ASP A 120 21.51 18.10 -10.11
CA ASP A 120 22.31 16.94 -10.40
C ASP A 120 23.43 17.52 -11.29
N GLU A 121 24.62 17.69 -10.71
CA GLU A 121 25.86 17.53 -11.45
C GLU A 121 25.79 16.15 -12.09
N THR A 122 25.01 16.05 -13.16
CA THR A 122 25.03 14.94 -14.07
C THR A 122 26.50 14.80 -14.44
N CYS A 123 27.13 13.72 -14.02
CA CYS A 123 28.40 13.33 -14.61
C CYS A 123 28.08 13.10 -16.09
N THR A 124 28.27 14.13 -16.90
CA THR A 124 27.98 14.11 -18.34
C THR A 124 28.93 13.20 -19.10
N ASN A 125 29.87 12.53 -18.42
CA ASN A 125 30.83 11.61 -19.00
C ASN A 125 30.89 10.31 -18.18
N GLU A 126 29.89 9.44 -18.31
CA GLU A 126 29.97 8.03 -17.93
C GLU A 126 30.72 7.25 -19.03
N THR A 127 32.03 7.47 -19.16
CA THR A 127 32.93 6.50 -19.80
C THR A 127 34.27 6.49 -19.08
N ASP A 128 34.68 5.32 -18.58
CA ASP A 128 36.10 5.00 -18.37
C ASP A 128 36.78 4.95 -19.77
N GLU A 129 38.11 4.89 -19.83
CA GLU A 129 38.95 4.78 -21.05
C GLU A 129 38.61 3.58 -21.96
N ARG A 130 37.57 2.80 -21.61
CA ARG A 130 37.07 1.60 -22.28
C ARG A 130 35.60 1.69 -22.72
N GLU A 131 34.98 2.89 -22.71
CA GLU A 131 33.62 3.14 -23.25
C GLU A 131 32.51 2.19 -22.74
N THR A 132 32.48 1.89 -21.44
CA THR A 132 31.42 1.02 -20.89
C THR A 132 30.18 1.84 -20.53
N GLU A 133 29.07 1.62 -21.25
CA GLU A 133 27.76 2.23 -20.99
C GLU A 133 27.13 1.65 -19.72
N TRP A 134 26.88 2.47 -18.69
CA TRP A 134 26.13 2.03 -17.53
C TRP A 134 24.63 2.15 -17.78
N SER A 135 23.92 1.05 -17.52
CA SER A 135 22.46 1.01 -17.57
C SER A 135 21.92 1.87 -16.43
N ARG A 136 21.32 3.03 -16.78
CA ARG A 136 20.49 3.90 -15.93
C ARG A 136 20.22 3.36 -14.51
N THR A 137 20.83 3.99 -13.51
CA THR A 137 20.47 3.79 -12.11
C THR A 137 19.04 4.28 -11.89
N LEU A 138 18.07 3.38 -11.89
CA LEU A 138 16.73 3.70 -11.39
C LEU A 138 16.84 3.98 -9.89
N GLN A 139 16.42 5.19 -9.51
CA GLN A 139 16.49 5.74 -8.17
C GLN A 139 15.69 4.86 -7.20
N GLY A 140 16.39 4.03 -6.41
CA GLY A 140 15.77 3.10 -5.47
C GLY A 140 16.66 1.99 -4.88
N THR A 141 17.91 1.82 -5.32
CA THR A 141 18.85 0.87 -4.71
C THR A 141 20.01 1.60 -4.05
N TYR A 142 20.20 1.39 -2.75
CA TYR A 142 21.34 1.91 -2.00
C TYR A 142 22.55 1.01 -2.24
N ASP A 143 23.33 1.31 -3.28
CA ASP A 143 24.76 1.00 -3.33
C ASP A 143 25.49 2.22 -3.91
N LYS A 144 25.60 3.27 -3.10
CA LYS A 144 26.49 4.39 -3.41
C LYS A 144 27.94 3.90 -3.27
N LYS A 145 28.60 3.55 -4.38
CA LYS A 145 30.07 3.48 -4.39
C LYS A 145 30.63 4.90 -4.37
N SER A 146 31.51 5.18 -3.42
CA SER A 146 32.24 6.45 -3.37
C SER A 146 33.16 6.58 -4.58
N CYS A 147 33.24 7.79 -5.15
CA CYS A 147 34.21 8.11 -6.21
C CYS A 147 35.64 7.83 -5.71
N PRO A 148 36.54 7.28 -6.55
CA PRO A 148 37.94 7.13 -6.18
C PRO A 148 38.54 8.50 -5.85
N THR A 149 39.08 8.65 -4.65
CA THR A 149 39.71 9.90 -4.23
C THR A 149 41.05 10.04 -4.95
N GLY A 150 41.18 11.05 -5.81
CA GLY A 150 42.47 11.48 -6.36
C GLY A 150 42.51 11.60 -7.88
N MET A 151 41.85 12.62 -8.44
CA MET A 151 42.24 13.19 -9.73
C MET A 151 42.15 14.72 -9.60
N SER A 152 43.29 15.32 -9.27
CA SER A 152 43.58 16.76 -9.40
C SER A 152 43.93 17.09 -10.85
#